data_AF-A0A522VGM6-F1
#
_entry.id   AF-A0A522VGM6-F1
#
_cell.length_a   1.000
_cell.length_b   1.000
_cell.length_c   1.000
_cell.angle_alpha   90.00
_cell.angle_beta   90.00
_cell.angle_gamma   90.00
#
_symmetry.space_group_name_H-M   'P 1'
#
loop_
_entity.id
_entity.type
_entity.pdbx_description
1 polymer ?
#
loop_
_entity_poly.entity_id
_entity_poly.type
_entity_poly.pdbx_seq_one_letter_code
_entity_poly.pdbx_strand_id
1 'polypeptide(L)'
;MRAYLDHGIAAKIDSLISEDEAVQDEADAIAEVDRLVRYRRDLLTLLNNFVSFRDFYTGRKRAIFQIGTLFLDGRSCDLVVRADDPEKHAKLATLSHICLVYCDCVRPASDERITIAAAFTAGDADQIVVGRNGLFYDHQGRDWEATVVKIIDHPISLRQAFWMPYRKVGQTVSSQIEKAAAARAAAQQQRVVVVPAAAAAPAVQAKPAAPATSAAPAVAAPPTGFDAGRFAGIFAAIGLAIGAIGTAIASVVSSFLSLSWWQMPLALIGVVALFSGPSILIAFMKLRQRNLGPILDANGWAVNSRAKINIPFGTSLTHLAKLPEGAERALSDPYAEKQPPWKLYLALGFIVAGLIGLWFVGGAQLAHHFFKI
;
A
#
# COMPACT_ATOMS: atom_id res chain seq x y z
N MET A 1 0.23 22.63 -59.20
CA MET A 1 1.01 21.67 -60.03
C MET A 1 1.46 22.27 -61.36
N ARG A 2 0.61 22.49 -62.38
CA ARG A 2 1.07 22.95 -63.71
C ARG A 2 1.99 24.19 -63.69
N ALA A 3 1.66 25.23 -62.93
CA ALA A 3 2.51 26.42 -62.79
C ALA A 3 3.94 26.18 -62.21
N TYR A 4 4.18 25.06 -61.51
CA TYR A 4 5.52 24.70 -61.04
C TYR A 4 6.36 23.99 -62.14
N LEU A 5 5.70 23.40 -63.13
CA LEU A 5 6.36 22.76 -64.27
C LEU A 5 6.82 23.82 -65.29
N ASP A 6 5.97 24.83 -65.57
CA ASP A 6 6.28 25.92 -66.53
C ASP A 6 7.48 26.80 -66.11
N HIS A 7 7.80 26.88 -64.81
CA HIS A 7 8.93 27.66 -64.31
C HIS A 7 10.29 26.92 -64.31
N GLY A 8 10.37 25.75 -64.96
CA GLY A 8 11.62 24.98 -65.08
C GLY A 8 12.17 24.47 -63.75
N ILE A 9 11.33 24.41 -62.70
CA ILE A 9 11.75 24.02 -61.35
C ILE A 9 12.13 22.54 -61.30
N ALA A 10 11.44 21.68 -62.07
CA ALA A 10 11.80 20.27 -62.22
C ALA A 10 13.25 20.09 -62.70
N ALA A 11 13.63 20.73 -63.81
CA ALA A 11 15.00 20.64 -64.34
C ALA A 11 16.08 21.17 -63.38
N LYS A 12 15.74 22.12 -62.49
CA LYS A 12 16.65 22.59 -61.42
C LYS A 12 16.74 21.61 -60.25
N ILE A 13 15.67 20.87 -59.95
CA ILE A 13 15.69 19.80 -58.97
C ILE A 13 16.50 18.63 -59.54
N ASP A 14 16.27 18.25 -60.80
CA ASP A 14 17.01 17.18 -61.48
C ASP A 14 18.51 17.49 -61.58
N SER A 15 18.91 18.75 -61.80
CA SER A 15 20.32 19.15 -61.77
C SER A 15 20.92 19.07 -60.36
N LEU A 16 20.19 19.50 -59.32
CA LEU A 16 20.64 19.38 -57.92
C LEU A 16 20.74 17.91 -57.47
N ILE A 17 19.82 17.04 -57.91
CA ILE A 17 19.91 15.59 -57.67
C ILE A 17 21.14 15.02 -58.38
N SER A 18 21.42 15.43 -59.61
CA SER A 18 22.61 15.00 -60.35
C SER A 18 23.92 15.48 -59.70
N GLU A 19 23.90 16.66 -59.06
CA GLU A 19 25.02 17.19 -58.27
C GLU A 19 25.20 16.39 -56.96
N ASP A 20 24.13 16.09 -56.23
CA ASP A 20 24.17 15.25 -55.01
C ASP A 20 24.61 13.81 -55.30
N GLU A 21 24.11 13.19 -56.39
CA GLU A 21 24.52 11.84 -56.83
C GLU A 21 26.02 11.78 -57.19
N ALA A 22 26.60 12.88 -57.69
CA ALA A 22 28.02 12.94 -58.03
C ALA A 22 28.97 12.94 -56.82
N VAL A 23 28.48 13.32 -55.63
CA VAL A 23 29.23 13.28 -54.35
C VAL A 23 28.72 12.20 -53.39
N GLN A 24 27.90 11.25 -53.87
CA GLN A 24 27.33 10.18 -53.04
C GLN A 24 28.42 9.38 -52.29
N ASP A 25 29.49 8.98 -52.97
CA ASP A 25 30.60 8.21 -52.36
C ASP A 25 31.29 8.98 -51.21
N GLU A 26 31.41 10.31 -51.31
CA GLU A 26 31.97 11.14 -50.24
C GLU A 26 30.99 11.27 -49.07
N ALA A 27 29.70 11.44 -49.35
CA ALA A 27 28.65 11.51 -48.34
C ALA A 27 28.50 10.18 -47.55
N ASP A 28 28.57 9.04 -48.25
CA ASP A 28 28.54 7.71 -47.65
C ASP A 28 29.80 7.48 -46.78
N ALA A 29 30.99 7.88 -47.24
CA ALA A 29 32.21 7.83 -46.43
C ALA A 29 32.13 8.71 -45.16
N ILE A 30 31.54 9.91 -45.26
CA ILE A 30 31.29 10.78 -44.10
C ILE A 30 30.32 10.12 -43.12
N ALA A 31 29.26 9.46 -43.63
CA ALA A 31 28.29 8.74 -42.80
C ALA A 31 28.92 7.53 -42.08
N GLU A 32 29.84 6.79 -42.73
CA GLU A 32 30.61 5.73 -42.08
C GLU A 32 31.52 6.27 -40.97
N VAL A 33 32.18 7.40 -41.19
CA VAL A 33 33.04 8.05 -40.17
C VAL A 33 32.21 8.54 -38.99
N ASP A 34 31.06 9.20 -39.22
CA ASP A 34 30.15 9.60 -38.13
C ASP A 34 29.63 8.39 -37.34
N ARG A 35 29.25 7.31 -38.03
CA ARG A 35 28.88 6.03 -37.39
C ARG A 35 30.02 5.47 -36.53
N LEU A 36 31.25 5.47 -37.02
CA LEU A 36 32.43 5.00 -36.28
C LEU A 36 32.72 5.88 -35.05
N VAL A 37 32.60 7.20 -35.18
CA VAL A 37 32.77 8.16 -34.07
C VAL A 37 31.71 7.96 -33.01
N ARG A 38 30.43 7.79 -33.40
CA ARG A 38 29.32 7.47 -32.48
C ARG A 38 29.54 6.15 -31.76
N TYR A 39 29.98 5.10 -32.45
CA TYR A 39 30.33 3.83 -31.80
C TYR A 39 31.50 4.01 -30.82
N ARG A 40 32.57 4.74 -31.20
CA ARG A 40 33.70 5.01 -30.30
C ARG A 40 33.30 5.79 -29.05
N ARG A 41 32.36 6.75 -29.17
CA ARG A 41 31.89 7.59 -28.06
C ARG A 41 30.87 6.89 -27.16
N ASP A 42 29.85 6.28 -27.75
CA ASP A 42 28.63 5.91 -27.04
C ASP A 42 28.45 4.40 -26.82
N LEU A 43 29.11 3.54 -27.60
CA LEU A 43 28.86 2.08 -27.55
C LEU A 43 29.18 1.48 -26.17
N LEU A 44 30.30 1.90 -25.54
CA LEU A 44 30.65 1.41 -24.20
C LEU A 44 29.61 1.83 -23.15
N THR A 45 29.09 3.05 -23.25
CA THR A 45 28.03 3.56 -22.39
C THR A 45 26.72 2.79 -22.59
N LEU A 46 26.35 2.50 -23.84
CA LEU A 46 25.20 1.67 -24.19
C LEU A 46 25.35 0.23 -23.64
N LEU A 47 26.49 -0.42 -23.84
CA LEU A 47 26.75 -1.79 -23.34
C LEU A 47 26.73 -1.87 -21.81
N ASN A 48 27.22 -0.84 -21.11
CA ASN A 48 27.17 -0.75 -19.65
C ASN A 48 25.75 -0.50 -19.10
N ASN A 49 24.84 0.09 -19.87
CA ASN A 49 23.50 0.46 -19.41
C ASN A 49 22.37 -0.45 -19.90
N PHE A 50 22.53 -1.08 -21.07
CA PHE A 50 21.48 -1.86 -21.73
C PHE A 50 21.75 -3.36 -21.78
N VAL A 51 23.01 -3.78 -21.91
CA VAL A 51 23.38 -5.21 -22.00
C VAL A 51 23.77 -5.77 -20.64
N SER A 52 24.70 -5.11 -19.95
CA SER A 52 25.27 -5.61 -18.69
C SER A 52 24.69 -4.96 -17.42
N PHE A 53 24.01 -3.82 -17.55
CA PHE A 53 23.52 -3.01 -16.42
C PHE A 53 24.62 -2.69 -15.37
N ARG A 54 25.89 -2.64 -15.81
CA ARG A 54 27.06 -2.41 -14.97
C ARG A 54 26.98 -1.09 -14.21
N ASP A 55 26.56 0.00 -14.85
CA ASP A 55 26.49 1.30 -14.19
C ASP A 55 25.45 1.25 -13.05
N PHE A 56 24.27 0.67 -13.31
CA PHE A 56 23.23 0.42 -12.32
C PHE A 56 23.71 -0.42 -11.13
N TYR A 57 24.32 -1.59 -11.37
CA TYR A 57 24.73 -2.49 -10.27
C TYR A 57 25.96 -2.02 -9.50
N THR A 58 26.86 -1.23 -10.12
CA THR A 58 28.08 -0.79 -9.43
C THR A 58 27.90 0.48 -8.61
N GLY A 59 26.84 1.26 -8.85
CA GLY A 59 26.55 2.51 -8.12
C GLY A 59 27.57 3.63 -8.31
N ARG A 60 28.64 3.41 -9.11
CA ARG A 60 29.70 4.39 -9.38
C ARG A 60 29.26 5.48 -10.37
N LYS A 61 28.28 5.16 -11.20
CA LYS A 61 27.62 6.05 -12.15
C LYS A 61 26.11 5.79 -12.06
N ARG A 62 25.30 6.82 -12.28
CA ARG A 62 23.85 6.65 -12.44
C ARG A 62 23.59 6.01 -13.80
N ALA A 63 22.64 5.08 -13.85
CA ALA A 63 22.26 4.45 -15.11
C ALA A 63 21.39 5.39 -15.96
N ILE A 64 21.42 5.24 -17.29
CA ILE A 64 20.72 6.15 -18.23
C ILE A 64 19.21 6.26 -17.96
N PHE A 65 18.57 5.19 -17.45
CA PHE A 65 17.15 5.18 -17.10
C PHE A 65 16.84 5.79 -15.72
N GLN A 66 17.85 6.06 -14.89
CA GLN A 66 17.68 6.70 -13.57
C GLN A 66 17.65 8.22 -13.75
N ILE A 67 16.45 8.80 -13.74
CA ILE A 67 16.27 10.23 -13.99
C ILE A 67 16.61 11.14 -12.79
N GLY A 68 16.66 10.59 -11.57
CA GLY A 68 16.88 11.41 -10.38
C GLY A 68 16.67 10.66 -9.08
N THR A 69 16.51 11.41 -7.99
CA THR A 69 16.26 10.91 -6.64
C THR A 69 14.94 11.50 -6.13
N LEU A 70 13.99 10.65 -5.72
CA LEU A 70 12.73 11.07 -5.09
C LEU A 70 12.86 11.03 -3.57
N PHE A 71 12.51 12.12 -2.89
CA PHE A 71 12.37 12.18 -1.44
C PHE A 71 10.89 12.10 -1.05
N LEU A 72 10.53 11.05 -0.31
CA LEU A 72 9.17 10.82 0.19
C LEU A 72 9.25 10.11 1.54
N ASP A 73 8.40 10.52 2.49
CA ASP A 73 8.25 9.85 3.81
C ASP A 73 9.57 9.65 4.59
N GLY A 74 10.49 10.62 4.55
CA GLY A 74 11.79 10.50 5.22
C GLY A 74 12.72 9.48 4.57
N ARG A 75 12.60 9.25 3.26
CA ARG A 75 13.41 8.30 2.48
C ARG A 75 13.87 8.96 1.20
N SER A 76 15.00 8.52 0.67
CA SER A 76 15.43 8.84 -0.70
C SER A 76 15.40 7.58 -1.55
N CYS A 77 14.72 7.64 -2.69
CA CYS A 77 14.64 6.57 -3.70
C CYS A 77 15.46 6.97 -4.92
N ASP A 78 16.50 6.19 -5.23
CA ASP A 78 17.42 6.45 -6.35
C ASP A 78 17.08 5.65 -7.61
N LEU A 79 16.20 4.65 -7.50
CA LEU A 79 15.58 4.01 -8.67
C LEU A 79 14.29 4.75 -9.02
N VAL A 80 14.43 5.86 -9.74
CA VAL A 80 13.33 6.60 -10.36
C VAL A 80 13.46 6.49 -11.88
N VAL A 81 12.42 6.03 -12.55
CA VAL A 81 12.30 6.07 -14.02
C VAL A 81 11.23 7.08 -14.42
N ARG A 82 11.36 7.67 -15.61
CA ARG A 82 10.23 8.36 -16.25
C ARG A 82 9.12 7.34 -16.56
N ALA A 83 7.87 7.76 -16.55
CA ALA A 83 6.73 6.92 -16.94
C ALA A 83 5.62 7.79 -17.55
N ASP A 84 5.61 7.95 -18.87
CA ASP A 84 4.70 8.88 -19.57
C ASP A 84 3.21 8.53 -19.43
N ASP A 85 2.88 7.26 -19.18
CA ASP A 85 1.53 6.78 -18.89
C ASP A 85 1.54 5.83 -17.68
N PRO A 86 1.09 6.27 -16.48
CA PRO A 86 1.14 5.46 -15.27
C PRO A 86 0.13 4.30 -15.28
N GLU A 87 -0.88 4.31 -16.16
CA GLU A 87 -1.84 3.20 -16.26
C GLU A 87 -1.33 2.06 -17.13
N LYS A 88 -0.77 2.38 -18.30
CA LYS A 88 -0.12 1.39 -19.18
C LYS A 88 1.12 0.82 -18.49
N HIS A 89 1.95 1.69 -17.90
CA HIS A 89 3.17 1.28 -17.22
C HIS A 89 2.89 0.31 -16.06
N ALA A 90 1.88 0.61 -15.24
CA ALA A 90 1.54 -0.23 -14.08
C ALA A 90 1.17 -1.68 -14.44
N LYS A 91 0.54 -1.91 -15.60
CA LYS A 91 0.12 -3.26 -16.04
C LYS A 91 1.32 -4.19 -16.24
N LEU A 92 2.38 -3.69 -16.89
CA LEU A 92 3.62 -4.43 -17.10
C LEU A 92 4.50 -4.44 -15.84
N ALA A 93 4.65 -3.28 -15.19
CA ALA A 93 5.54 -3.13 -14.05
C ALA A 93 5.09 -3.92 -12.80
N THR A 94 3.81 -4.33 -12.71
CA THR A 94 3.34 -5.27 -11.67
C THR A 94 4.11 -6.62 -11.69
N LEU A 95 4.61 -7.04 -12.86
CA LEU A 95 5.44 -8.25 -13.02
C LEU A 95 6.86 -8.11 -12.45
N SER A 96 7.29 -6.90 -12.08
CA SER A 96 8.61 -6.64 -11.48
C SER A 96 8.74 -7.11 -10.03
N HIS A 97 7.61 -7.30 -9.32
CA HIS A 97 7.53 -7.58 -7.87
C HIS A 97 8.21 -6.52 -6.96
N ILE A 98 8.35 -5.29 -7.45
CA ILE A 98 8.89 -4.14 -6.72
C ILE A 98 7.74 -3.20 -6.36
N CYS A 99 7.75 -2.60 -5.16
CA CYS A 99 6.77 -1.57 -4.82
C CYS A 99 7.08 -0.31 -5.62
N LEU A 100 6.10 0.18 -6.37
CA LEU A 100 6.26 1.31 -7.29
C LEU A 100 5.24 2.39 -6.94
N VAL A 101 5.72 3.63 -6.89
CA VAL A 101 4.92 4.81 -6.59
C VAL A 101 5.02 5.74 -7.79
N TYR A 102 3.90 5.96 -8.46
CA TYR A 102 3.78 6.91 -9.55
C TYR A 102 3.50 8.29 -8.99
N CYS A 103 4.32 9.26 -9.35
CA CYS A 103 4.16 10.65 -8.97
C CYS A 103 4.07 11.53 -10.21
N ASP A 104 3.13 12.47 -10.21
CA ASP A 104 3.18 13.59 -11.14
C ASP A 104 4.08 14.66 -10.53
N CYS A 105 5.12 15.06 -11.27
CA CYS A 105 6.07 16.09 -10.86
C CYS A 105 5.79 17.37 -11.64
N VAL A 106 5.60 18.48 -10.94
CA VAL A 106 5.42 19.82 -11.52
C VAL A 106 6.60 20.69 -11.07
N ARG A 107 7.19 21.48 -11.98
CA ARG A 107 8.20 22.48 -11.56
C ARG A 107 7.52 23.81 -11.23
N PRO A 108 7.65 24.34 -10.00
CA PRO A 108 7.10 25.64 -9.63
C PRO A 108 7.61 26.80 -10.50
N ALA A 109 8.84 26.71 -10.99
CA ALA A 109 9.51 27.76 -11.76
C ALA A 109 9.21 27.79 -13.27
N SER A 110 8.63 26.73 -13.85
CA SER A 110 8.37 26.67 -15.31
C SER A 110 7.08 25.96 -15.74
N ASP A 111 6.26 25.45 -14.82
CA ASP A 111 5.05 24.62 -15.07
C ASP A 111 5.30 23.43 -16.04
N GLU A 112 6.56 23.03 -16.19
CA GLU A 112 6.93 21.74 -16.79
C GLU A 112 6.31 20.62 -15.95
N ARG A 113 5.83 19.57 -16.62
CA ARG A 113 5.25 18.39 -15.97
C ARG A 113 5.91 17.12 -16.46
N ILE A 114 6.28 16.25 -15.52
CA ILE A 114 6.87 14.94 -15.79
C ILE A 114 6.23 13.92 -14.86
N THR A 115 5.69 12.84 -15.43
CA THR A 115 5.25 11.70 -14.62
C THR A 115 6.40 10.72 -14.43
N ILE A 116 6.61 10.29 -13.18
CA ILE A 116 7.73 9.44 -12.76
C ILE A 116 7.20 8.20 -12.03
N ALA A 117 7.96 7.11 -12.08
CA ALA A 117 7.76 5.92 -11.27
C ALA A 117 8.98 5.69 -10.38
N ALA A 118 8.81 5.84 -9.08
CA ALA A 118 9.85 5.62 -8.07
C ALA A 118 9.70 4.24 -7.42
N ALA A 119 10.80 3.52 -7.29
CA ALA A 119 10.84 2.19 -6.69
C ALA A 119 11.20 2.25 -5.21
N PHE A 120 10.37 1.61 -4.37
CA PHE A 120 10.57 1.48 -2.94
C PHE A 120 11.05 0.08 -2.62
N THR A 121 12.34 -0.06 -2.36
CA THR A 121 13.01 -1.36 -2.18
C THR A 121 13.45 -1.62 -0.74
N ALA A 122 13.40 -0.63 0.15
CA ALA A 122 13.68 -0.74 1.59
C ALA A 122 12.65 -0.01 2.48
N GLY A 123 12.50 -0.51 3.72
CA GLY A 123 11.53 -0.02 4.71
C GLY A 123 10.18 -0.75 4.68
N ASP A 124 9.13 0.03 4.90
CA ASP A 124 7.69 -0.30 4.97
C ASP A 124 6.87 0.61 4.03
N ALA A 125 5.61 0.26 3.76
CA ALA A 125 4.74 0.99 2.82
C ALA A 125 3.67 1.85 3.52
N ASP A 126 3.59 1.74 4.85
CA ASP A 126 2.40 2.06 5.65
C ASP A 126 2.01 3.56 5.62
N GLN A 127 2.94 4.44 5.26
CA GLN A 127 2.76 5.89 5.16
C GLN A 127 2.75 6.45 3.72
N ILE A 128 2.90 5.57 2.73
CA ILE A 128 2.87 5.93 1.31
C ILE A 128 1.40 5.87 0.88
N VAL A 129 0.78 7.03 0.70
CA VAL A 129 -0.65 7.16 0.31
C VAL A 129 -0.79 8.04 -0.91
N VAL A 130 -1.82 7.77 -1.71
CA VAL A 130 -2.20 8.61 -2.86
C VAL A 130 -2.57 10.02 -2.36
N GLY A 131 -2.12 11.05 -3.07
CA GLY A 131 -2.26 12.45 -2.67
C GLY A 131 -1.20 12.95 -1.68
N ARG A 132 -0.22 12.13 -1.27
CA ARG A 132 0.92 12.61 -0.48
C ARG A 132 1.93 13.33 -1.39
N ASN A 133 2.42 14.48 -0.93
CA ASN A 133 3.47 15.23 -1.63
C ASN A 133 4.86 14.76 -1.17
N GLY A 134 5.82 14.87 -2.08
CA GLY A 134 7.25 14.64 -1.92
C GLY A 134 8.04 15.58 -2.84
N LEU A 135 9.36 15.40 -2.88
CA LEU A 135 10.28 16.29 -3.57
C LEU A 135 11.18 15.46 -4.48
N PHE A 136 11.12 15.70 -5.80
CA PHE A 136 11.95 15.02 -6.77
C PHE A 136 13.10 15.91 -7.23
N TYR A 137 14.32 15.37 -7.22
CA TYR A 137 15.50 16.04 -7.78
C TYR A 137 15.98 15.29 -9.03
N ASP A 138 15.95 15.98 -10.15
CA ASP A 138 16.52 15.55 -11.43
C ASP A 138 18.07 15.48 -11.37
N HIS A 139 18.71 14.78 -12.31
CA HIS A 139 20.17 14.70 -12.38
C HIS A 139 20.86 16.08 -12.47
N GLN A 140 20.17 17.08 -13.03
CA GLN A 140 20.64 18.47 -13.10
C GLN A 140 20.51 19.24 -11.75
N GLY A 141 20.11 18.58 -10.66
CA GLY A 141 19.92 19.21 -9.35
C GLY A 141 18.66 20.08 -9.24
N ARG A 142 17.77 20.02 -10.24
CA ARG A 142 16.53 20.80 -10.32
C ARG A 142 15.45 20.13 -9.48
N ASP A 143 14.77 20.94 -8.67
CA ASP A 143 13.67 20.53 -7.81
C ASP A 143 12.33 20.48 -8.57
N TRP A 144 11.48 19.54 -8.14
CA TRP A 144 10.12 19.35 -8.63
C TRP A 144 9.23 18.95 -7.47
N GLU A 145 8.04 19.55 -7.38
CA GLU A 145 7.01 19.11 -6.44
C GLU A 145 6.37 17.84 -7.00
N ALA A 146 6.42 16.74 -6.24
CA ALA A 146 5.98 15.42 -6.66
C ALA A 146 4.74 14.98 -5.86
N THR A 147 3.61 14.74 -6.52
CA THR A 147 2.37 14.27 -5.85
C THR A 147 2.08 12.83 -6.24
N VAL A 148 1.88 11.95 -5.25
CA VAL A 148 1.59 10.52 -5.50
C VAL A 148 0.22 10.34 -6.14
N VAL A 149 0.19 9.77 -7.34
CA VAL A 149 -1.04 9.47 -8.12
C VAL A 149 -1.50 8.04 -7.92
N LYS A 150 -0.56 7.09 -7.90
CA LYS A 150 -0.87 5.65 -7.92
C LYS A 150 0.24 4.84 -7.27
N ILE A 151 -0.12 3.75 -6.60
CA ILE A 151 0.81 2.85 -5.90
C ILE A 151 0.57 1.42 -6.39
N ILE A 152 1.66 0.66 -6.54
CA ILE A 152 1.64 -0.80 -6.74
C ILE A 152 2.19 -1.45 -5.48
N ASP A 153 1.32 -2.15 -4.75
CA ASP A 153 1.67 -2.81 -3.50
C ASP A 153 2.38 -4.15 -3.72
N HIS A 154 3.69 -4.17 -3.47
CA HIS A 154 4.49 -5.39 -3.35
C HIS A 154 5.33 -5.33 -2.07
N PRO A 155 5.66 -6.48 -1.45
CA PRO A 155 6.36 -6.50 -0.16
C PRO A 155 7.74 -5.83 -0.25
N ILE A 156 7.96 -4.82 0.59
CA ILE A 156 9.21 -4.05 0.61
C ILE A 156 10.28 -4.81 1.40
N SER A 157 9.92 -5.38 2.56
CA SER A 157 10.84 -6.13 3.43
C SER A 157 10.20 -7.36 4.08
N LEU A 158 11.03 -8.35 4.45
CA LEU A 158 10.59 -9.54 5.21
C LEU A 158 10.00 -9.17 6.57
N ARG A 159 10.53 -8.11 7.21
CA ARG A 159 10.01 -7.59 8.49
C ARG A 159 8.59 -7.06 8.33
N GLN A 160 8.31 -6.30 7.28
CA GLN A 160 6.95 -5.84 7.00
C GLN A 160 6.00 -7.04 6.81
N ALA A 161 6.39 -8.02 5.99
CA ALA A 161 5.59 -9.21 5.73
C ALA A 161 5.24 -10.03 6.99
N PHE A 162 6.15 -10.13 7.97
CA PHE A 162 5.86 -10.75 9.27
C PHE A 162 4.67 -10.09 9.99
N TRP A 163 4.56 -8.76 9.94
CA TRP A 163 3.53 -8.00 10.65
C TRP A 163 2.23 -7.80 9.86
N MET A 164 2.26 -7.89 8.52
CA MET A 164 1.09 -7.76 7.64
C MET A 164 -0.18 -8.52 8.08
N PRO A 165 -0.15 -9.83 8.41
CA PRO A 165 -1.37 -10.55 8.81
C PRO A 165 -1.99 -9.98 10.09
N TYR A 166 -1.17 -9.63 11.08
CA TYR A 166 -1.64 -9.04 12.34
C TYR A 166 -2.25 -7.64 12.14
N ARG A 167 -1.70 -6.84 11.22
CA ARG A 167 -2.29 -5.53 10.87
C ARG A 167 -3.62 -5.64 10.16
N LYS A 168 -3.79 -6.61 9.25
CA LYS A 168 -5.08 -6.90 8.62
C LYS A 168 -6.15 -7.32 9.65
N VAL A 169 -5.78 -8.15 10.64
CA VAL A 169 -6.70 -8.50 11.75
C VAL A 169 -7.06 -7.27 12.59
N GLY A 170 -6.11 -6.38 12.86
CA GLY A 170 -6.39 -5.11 13.54
C GLY A 170 -7.39 -4.22 12.78
N GLN A 171 -7.22 -4.09 11.47
CA GLN A 171 -8.12 -3.32 10.59
C GLN A 171 -9.52 -3.93 10.46
N THR A 172 -9.63 -5.26 10.41
CA THR A 172 -10.96 -5.90 10.43
C THR A 172 -11.64 -5.72 11.77
N VAL A 173 -10.91 -5.82 12.90
CA VAL A 173 -11.48 -5.54 14.23
C VAL A 173 -11.92 -4.08 14.36
N SER A 174 -11.11 -3.10 13.95
CA SER A 174 -11.50 -1.68 14.04
C SER A 174 -12.73 -1.39 13.18
N SER A 175 -12.75 -1.83 11.92
CA SER A 175 -13.90 -1.62 11.03
C SER A 175 -15.19 -2.33 11.51
N GLN A 176 -15.10 -3.43 12.24
CA GLN A 176 -16.26 -4.06 12.87
C GLN A 176 -16.73 -3.28 14.12
N ILE A 177 -15.81 -2.71 14.90
CA ILE A 177 -16.14 -1.82 16.03
C ILE A 177 -16.79 -0.52 15.50
N GLU A 178 -16.25 0.08 14.45
CA GLU A 178 -16.80 1.25 13.77
C GLU A 178 -18.21 0.97 13.23
N LYS A 179 -18.41 -0.16 12.54
CA LYS A 179 -19.74 -0.60 12.08
C LYS A 179 -20.71 -0.83 13.24
N ALA A 180 -20.26 -1.44 14.34
CA ALA A 180 -21.10 -1.64 15.52
C ALA A 180 -21.43 -0.33 16.24
N ALA A 181 -20.50 0.63 16.28
CA ALA A 181 -20.72 1.97 16.81
C ALA A 181 -21.71 2.76 15.94
N ALA A 182 -21.54 2.74 14.61
CA ALA A 182 -22.45 3.36 13.65
C ALA A 182 -23.86 2.75 13.72
N ALA A 183 -23.98 1.42 13.80
CA ALA A 183 -25.26 0.73 13.95
C ALA A 183 -25.95 1.06 15.29
N ARG A 184 -25.19 1.18 16.39
CA ARG A 184 -25.73 1.62 17.70
C ARG A 184 -26.15 3.09 17.66
N ALA A 185 -25.38 3.97 17.03
CA ALA A 185 -25.73 5.38 16.84
C ALA A 185 -27.01 5.54 16.00
N ALA A 186 -27.14 4.80 14.90
CA ALA A 186 -28.35 4.77 14.07
C ALA A 186 -29.57 4.23 14.85
N ALA A 187 -29.40 3.18 15.66
CA ALA A 187 -30.46 2.66 16.53
C ALA A 187 -30.84 3.63 17.66
N GLN A 188 -29.90 4.42 18.18
CA GLN A 188 -30.21 5.51 19.13
C GLN A 188 -30.94 6.66 18.45
N GLN A 189 -30.57 7.07 17.23
CA GLN A 189 -31.28 8.10 16.46
C GLN A 189 -32.72 7.65 16.15
N GLN A 190 -32.94 6.39 15.78
CA GLN A 190 -34.29 5.83 15.62
C GLN A 190 -35.10 5.82 16.93
N ARG A 191 -34.44 5.62 18.09
CA ARG A 191 -35.11 5.72 19.40
C ARG A 191 -35.47 7.16 19.80
N VAL A 192 -34.74 8.17 19.34
CA VAL A 192 -35.08 9.59 19.59
C VAL A 192 -36.30 10.05 18.78
N VAL A 193 -36.59 9.42 17.63
CA VAL A 193 -37.80 9.69 16.83
C VAL A 193 -39.05 9.01 17.41
N VAL A 194 -38.92 8.06 18.34
CA VAL A 194 -40.04 7.37 19.00
C VAL A 194 -40.09 7.68 20.50
N VAL A 195 -40.12 8.97 20.82
CA VAL A 195 -40.71 9.46 22.08
C VAL A 195 -42.05 10.11 21.72
N PRO A 196 -43.20 9.49 22.02
CA PRO A 196 -44.49 10.14 21.78
C PRO A 196 -44.67 11.28 22.78
N ALA A 197 -44.47 12.51 22.29
CA ALA A 197 -44.84 13.72 23.01
C ALA A 197 -46.38 13.83 23.09
N ALA A 198 -46.97 13.15 24.06
CA ALA A 198 -48.42 13.04 24.25
C ALA A 198 -48.89 13.70 25.55
N ALA A 199 -48.82 15.04 25.61
CA ALA A 199 -49.47 15.83 26.66
C ALA A 199 -49.70 17.32 26.29
N ALA A 200 -50.27 17.61 25.10
CA ALA A 200 -50.98 18.89 24.84
C ALA A 200 -51.82 18.82 23.56
N ALA A 201 -53.07 19.26 23.63
CA ALA A 201 -53.98 19.59 22.53
C ALA A 201 -54.66 20.93 22.88
N PRO A 202 -55.42 21.64 22.00
CA PRO A 202 -55.97 21.20 20.70
C PRO A 202 -55.95 22.23 19.52
N ALA A 203 -56.46 21.79 18.36
CA ALA A 203 -56.92 22.57 17.18
C ALA A 203 -55.82 23.36 16.39
N VAL A 204 -55.94 23.63 15.08
CA VAL A 204 -57.13 23.83 14.20
C VAL A 204 -56.95 23.14 12.82
N GLN A 205 -58.04 22.96 12.08
CA GLN A 205 -58.14 22.26 10.78
C GLN A 205 -57.81 23.15 9.55
N ALA A 206 -57.27 22.56 8.47
CA ALA A 206 -57.60 22.93 7.07
C ALA A 206 -57.10 21.90 6.02
N LYS A 207 -58.02 21.30 5.25
CA LYS A 207 -57.85 20.76 3.87
C LYS A 207 -58.41 21.83 2.89
N PRO A 208 -58.36 21.74 1.53
CA PRO A 208 -57.99 20.64 0.62
C PRO A 208 -56.65 20.93 -0.14
N ALA A 209 -56.22 20.32 -1.24
CA ALA A 209 -56.81 19.36 -2.20
C ALA A 209 -55.73 18.45 -2.89
N ALA A 210 -56.14 17.68 -3.91
CA ALA A 210 -55.33 17.08 -4.98
C ALA A 210 -56.15 17.17 -6.31
N PRO A 211 -55.64 16.83 -7.51
CA PRO A 211 -55.47 15.42 -7.90
C PRO A 211 -54.40 15.04 -8.98
N ALA A 212 -53.90 13.80 -8.88
CA ALA A 212 -53.61 12.83 -9.98
C ALA A 212 -52.55 13.19 -11.06
N THR A 213 -51.85 12.28 -11.76
CA THR A 213 -51.72 10.79 -11.80
C THR A 213 -50.34 10.48 -12.44
N SER A 214 -49.73 9.29 -12.45
CA SER A 214 -50.02 7.90 -12.01
C SER A 214 -48.65 7.23 -11.65
N ALA A 215 -48.45 5.94 -11.35
CA ALA A 215 -49.28 4.73 -11.30
C ALA A 215 -48.74 3.76 -10.21
N ALA A 216 -49.18 2.49 -10.23
CA ALA A 216 -48.62 1.35 -9.47
C ALA A 216 -48.79 0.04 -10.29
N PRO A 217 -48.35 -1.13 -9.82
CA PRO A 217 -49.15 -1.86 -8.82
C PRO A 217 -48.36 -2.28 -7.58
N ALA A 218 -49.10 -2.57 -6.50
CA ALA A 218 -48.56 -2.81 -5.17
C ALA A 218 -48.41 -4.29 -4.81
N VAL A 219 -47.46 -4.59 -3.93
CA VAL A 219 -47.70 -5.50 -2.81
C VAL A 219 -47.28 -4.77 -1.54
N ALA A 220 -48.25 -4.31 -0.76
CA ALA A 220 -48.00 -3.65 0.51
C ALA A 220 -47.77 -4.70 1.61
N ALA A 221 -46.62 -4.66 2.27
CA ALA A 221 -46.45 -5.30 3.57
C ALA A 221 -47.07 -4.37 4.64
N PRO A 222 -47.83 -4.90 5.63
CA PRO A 222 -48.45 -4.08 6.67
C PRO A 222 -47.38 -3.43 7.57
N PRO A 223 -47.70 -2.31 8.24
CA PRO A 223 -46.79 -1.72 9.22
C PRO A 223 -46.53 -2.74 10.32
N THR A 224 -45.27 -3.15 10.47
CA THR A 224 -44.88 -4.12 11.49
C THR A 224 -45.06 -3.49 12.87
N GLY A 225 -46.13 -3.89 13.56
CA GLY A 225 -46.20 -3.78 15.01
C GLY A 225 -44.99 -4.46 15.65
N PHE A 226 -44.70 -4.12 16.91
CA PHE A 226 -43.54 -4.62 17.65
C PHE A 226 -43.57 -6.16 17.80
N ASP A 227 -43.02 -6.86 16.81
CA ASP A 227 -43.02 -8.32 16.73
C ASP A 227 -41.91 -8.90 17.62
N ALA A 228 -42.23 -8.98 18.91
CA ALA A 228 -41.35 -9.52 19.94
C ALA A 228 -40.84 -10.93 19.61
N GLY A 229 -41.58 -11.75 18.84
CA GLY A 229 -41.13 -13.06 18.39
C GLY A 229 -40.01 -12.96 17.36
N ARG A 230 -40.14 -12.05 16.39
CA ARG A 230 -39.10 -11.79 15.38
C ARG A 230 -37.85 -11.15 15.97
N PHE A 231 -38.02 -10.25 16.94
CA PHE A 231 -36.90 -9.73 17.73
C PHE A 231 -36.27 -10.81 18.62
N ALA A 232 -37.05 -11.63 19.31
CA ALA A 232 -36.54 -12.73 20.12
C ALA A 232 -35.75 -13.75 19.27
N GLY A 233 -36.19 -14.06 18.05
CA GLY A 233 -35.42 -14.88 17.11
C GLY A 233 -34.07 -14.26 16.74
N ILE A 234 -34.03 -12.96 16.48
CA ILE A 234 -32.78 -12.23 16.18
C ILE A 234 -31.87 -12.16 17.42
N PHE A 235 -32.40 -11.86 18.61
CA PHE A 235 -31.62 -11.83 19.85
C PHE A 235 -31.17 -13.23 20.30
N ALA A 236 -31.95 -14.27 20.06
CA ALA A 236 -31.55 -15.65 20.30
C ALA A 236 -30.45 -16.09 19.31
N ALA A 237 -30.53 -15.72 18.03
CA ALA A 237 -29.48 -15.99 17.06
C ALA A 237 -28.17 -15.24 17.39
N ILE A 238 -28.26 -13.97 17.81
CA ILE A 238 -27.10 -13.18 18.29
C ILE A 238 -26.54 -13.77 19.59
N GLY A 239 -27.40 -14.15 20.53
CA GLY A 239 -27.01 -14.79 21.80
C GLY A 239 -26.34 -16.15 21.61
N LEU A 240 -26.86 -16.97 20.68
CA LEU A 240 -26.26 -18.25 20.29
C LEU A 240 -24.91 -18.03 19.60
N ALA A 241 -24.79 -17.02 18.73
CA ALA A 241 -23.52 -16.69 18.05
C ALA A 241 -22.45 -16.19 19.04
N ILE A 242 -22.81 -15.30 19.98
CA ILE A 242 -21.93 -14.85 21.05
C ILE A 242 -21.57 -16.01 21.98
N GLY A 243 -22.54 -16.89 22.31
CA GLY A 243 -22.32 -18.09 23.10
C GLY A 243 -21.34 -19.07 22.42
N ALA A 244 -21.47 -19.28 21.11
CA ALA A 244 -20.58 -20.12 20.32
C ALA A 244 -19.16 -19.54 20.20
N ILE A 245 -19.02 -18.22 20.09
CA ILE A 245 -17.72 -17.54 20.18
C ILE A 245 -17.13 -17.71 21.59
N GLY A 246 -17.95 -17.58 22.63
CA GLY A 246 -17.56 -17.79 24.02
C GLY A 246 -17.06 -19.21 24.29
N THR A 247 -17.77 -20.24 23.81
CA THR A 247 -17.34 -21.64 23.96
C THR A 247 -16.11 -21.97 23.11
N ALA A 248 -15.96 -21.37 21.93
CA ALA A 248 -14.76 -21.52 21.10
C ALA A 248 -13.51 -20.86 21.75
N ILE A 249 -13.66 -19.68 22.36
CA ILE A 249 -12.57 -19.05 23.11
C ILE A 249 -12.25 -19.86 24.37
N ALA A 250 -13.28 -20.30 25.11
CA ALA A 250 -13.10 -21.09 26.32
C ALA A 250 -12.43 -22.46 26.04
N SER A 251 -12.76 -23.13 24.94
CA SER A 251 -12.12 -24.38 24.55
C SER A 251 -10.66 -24.17 24.16
N VAL A 252 -10.34 -23.11 23.40
CA VAL A 252 -8.95 -22.75 23.06
C VAL A 252 -8.13 -22.41 24.31
N VAL A 253 -8.67 -21.62 25.25
CA VAL A 253 -7.99 -21.27 26.51
C VAL A 253 -7.83 -22.49 27.42
N SER A 254 -8.85 -23.34 27.54
CA SER A 254 -8.78 -24.59 28.31
C SER A 254 -7.76 -25.56 27.72
N SER A 255 -7.75 -25.74 26.40
CA SER A 255 -6.73 -26.54 25.71
C SER A 255 -5.33 -25.96 25.93
N PHE A 256 -5.14 -24.65 25.80
CA PHE A 256 -3.86 -24.01 26.08
C PHE A 256 -3.41 -24.25 27.53
N LEU A 257 -4.27 -24.03 28.52
CA LEU A 257 -3.94 -24.28 29.94
C LEU A 257 -3.71 -25.76 30.29
N SER A 258 -4.16 -26.70 29.44
CA SER A 258 -3.86 -28.13 29.60
C SER A 258 -2.47 -28.55 29.09
N LEU A 259 -1.77 -27.68 28.35
CA LEU A 259 -0.40 -27.94 27.90
C LEU A 259 0.60 -27.86 29.06
N SER A 260 1.67 -28.65 28.97
CA SER A 260 2.80 -28.54 29.90
C SER A 260 3.47 -27.17 29.77
N TRP A 261 4.05 -26.64 30.84
CA TRP A 261 4.70 -25.32 30.86
C TRP A 261 5.70 -25.07 29.70
N TRP A 262 6.44 -26.10 29.29
CA TRP A 262 7.36 -26.05 28.14
C TRP A 262 6.68 -26.08 26.76
N GLN A 263 5.48 -26.67 26.66
CA GLN A 263 4.69 -26.70 25.43
C GLN A 263 3.97 -25.35 25.19
N MET A 264 3.67 -24.57 26.24
CA MET A 264 3.05 -23.25 26.16
C MET A 264 3.80 -22.26 25.22
N PRO A 265 5.12 -21.99 25.40
CA PRO A 265 5.85 -21.11 24.49
C PRO A 265 5.98 -21.72 23.08
N LEU A 266 6.10 -23.05 22.97
CA LEU A 266 6.18 -23.73 21.68
C LEU A 266 4.88 -23.62 20.89
N ALA A 267 3.72 -23.77 21.54
CA ALA A 267 2.40 -23.56 20.95
C ALA A 267 2.20 -22.10 20.52
N LEU A 268 2.64 -21.13 21.33
CA LEU A 268 2.60 -19.71 20.96
C LEU A 268 3.46 -19.42 19.72
N ILE A 269 4.68 -19.96 19.66
CA ILE A 269 5.56 -19.87 18.48
C ILE A 269 4.91 -20.54 17.27
N GLY A 270 4.29 -21.72 17.45
CA GLY A 270 3.56 -22.43 16.39
C GLY A 270 2.40 -21.63 15.81
N VAL A 271 1.59 -20.99 16.66
CA VAL A 271 0.52 -20.07 16.23
C VAL A 271 1.09 -18.87 15.49
N VAL A 272 2.14 -18.22 16.02
CA VAL A 272 2.80 -17.09 15.35
C VAL A 272 3.36 -17.50 13.99
N ALA A 273 3.99 -18.68 13.88
CA ALA A 273 4.52 -19.22 12.64
C ALA A 273 3.42 -19.61 11.64
N LEU A 274 2.27 -20.11 12.11
CA LEU A 274 1.12 -20.45 11.26
C LEU A 274 0.54 -19.21 10.56
N PHE A 275 0.41 -18.09 11.28
CA PHE A 275 -0.12 -16.85 10.70
C PHE A 275 0.92 -16.04 9.92
N SER A 276 2.18 -15.98 10.38
CA SER A 276 3.23 -15.17 9.73
C SER A 276 4.00 -15.93 8.64
N GLY A 277 4.23 -17.22 8.80
CA GLY A 277 5.05 -18.07 7.92
C GLY A 277 4.65 -18.01 6.45
N PRO A 278 3.36 -18.18 6.08
CA PRO A 278 2.90 -18.06 4.70
C PRO A 278 3.18 -16.67 4.11
N SER A 279 3.02 -15.60 4.90
CA SER A 279 3.28 -14.23 4.44
C SER A 279 4.77 -13.97 4.20
N ILE A 280 5.63 -14.44 5.12
CA ILE A 280 7.10 -14.36 4.98
C ILE A 280 7.57 -15.17 3.77
N LEU A 281 7.01 -16.37 3.54
CA LEU A 281 7.38 -17.22 2.40
C LEU A 281 7.02 -16.57 1.06
N ILE A 282 5.80 -16.03 0.93
CA ILE A 282 5.37 -15.30 -0.27
C ILE A 282 6.24 -14.05 -0.49
N ALA A 283 6.53 -13.30 0.58
CA ALA A 283 7.43 -12.15 0.50
C ALA A 283 8.85 -12.56 0.08
N PHE A 284 9.41 -13.62 0.65
CA PHE A 284 10.73 -14.15 0.28
C PHE A 284 10.80 -14.55 -1.19
N MET A 285 9.76 -15.21 -1.73
CA MET A 285 9.69 -15.53 -3.15
C MET A 285 9.65 -14.26 -4.02
N LYS A 286 8.75 -13.31 -3.72
CA LYS A 286 8.66 -12.03 -4.46
C LYS A 286 9.96 -11.23 -4.39
N LEU A 287 10.60 -11.14 -3.23
CA LEU A 287 11.87 -10.44 -3.03
C LEU A 287 13.02 -11.03 -3.86
N ARG A 288 13.07 -12.36 -4.05
CA ARG A 288 14.07 -13.03 -4.91
C ARG A 288 13.73 -12.97 -6.40
N GLN A 289 12.49 -12.66 -6.74
CA GLN A 289 11.99 -12.52 -8.11
C GLN A 289 11.96 -11.07 -8.60
N ARG A 290 12.35 -10.09 -7.77
CA ARG A 290 12.47 -8.67 -8.14
C ARG A 290 13.29 -8.49 -9.42
N ASN A 291 12.69 -7.92 -10.46
CA ASN A 291 13.29 -7.78 -11.79
C ASN A 291 13.03 -6.38 -12.35
N LEU A 292 14.08 -5.71 -12.83
CA LEU A 292 14.00 -4.40 -13.44
C LEU A 292 13.42 -4.44 -14.87
N GLY A 293 13.55 -5.56 -15.60
CA GLY A 293 13.10 -5.70 -16.99
C GLY A 293 11.69 -5.13 -17.26
N PRO A 294 10.63 -5.62 -16.58
CA PRO A 294 9.26 -5.14 -16.78
C PRO A 294 9.00 -3.65 -16.47
N ILE A 295 9.91 -2.97 -15.76
CA ILE A 295 9.85 -1.52 -15.50
C ILE A 295 10.43 -0.75 -16.69
N LEU A 296 11.43 -1.30 -17.38
CA LEU A 296 12.06 -0.72 -18.56
C LEU A 296 11.27 -1.05 -19.83
N ASP A 297 10.78 -2.28 -19.97
CA ASP A 297 9.88 -2.71 -21.05
C ASP A 297 8.62 -1.83 -21.09
N ALA A 298 8.10 -1.45 -19.92
CA ALA A 298 6.98 -0.52 -19.78
C ALA A 298 7.26 0.91 -20.28
N ASN A 299 8.54 1.28 -20.42
CA ASN A 299 9.03 2.53 -20.99
C ASN A 299 9.54 2.37 -22.43
N GLY A 300 9.21 1.26 -23.10
CA GLY A 300 9.60 0.99 -24.48
C GLY A 300 11.06 0.53 -24.66
N TRP A 301 11.81 0.30 -23.58
CA TRP A 301 13.14 -0.31 -23.67
C TRP A 301 12.99 -1.81 -23.85
N ALA A 302 13.39 -2.39 -24.99
CA ALA A 302 13.26 -3.83 -25.24
C ALA A 302 14.30 -4.67 -24.48
N VAL A 303 14.16 -4.84 -23.16
CA VAL A 303 15.17 -5.46 -22.28
C VAL A 303 14.86 -6.94 -22.05
N ASN A 304 15.37 -7.80 -22.93
CA ASN A 304 15.25 -9.26 -22.76
C ASN A 304 16.13 -9.84 -21.62
N SER A 305 16.76 -9.00 -20.79
CA SER A 305 17.63 -9.44 -19.69
C SER A 305 16.87 -9.52 -18.36
N ARG A 306 17.12 -10.58 -17.57
CA ARG A 306 16.56 -10.72 -16.22
C ARG A 306 17.42 -9.94 -15.22
N ALA A 307 17.34 -8.61 -15.28
CA ALA A 307 18.04 -7.69 -14.40
C ALA A 307 17.49 -7.74 -12.95
N LYS A 308 17.96 -8.72 -12.16
CA LYS A 308 17.47 -9.00 -10.81
C LYS A 308 18.01 -8.03 -9.76
N ILE A 309 17.11 -7.52 -8.92
CA ILE A 309 17.46 -6.70 -7.74
C ILE A 309 17.47 -7.60 -6.50
N ASN A 310 18.65 -7.90 -5.96
CA ASN A 310 18.77 -8.64 -4.70
C ASN A 310 18.45 -7.75 -3.48
N ILE A 311 18.33 -8.34 -2.29
CA ILE A 311 17.98 -7.59 -1.06
C ILE A 311 19.02 -6.51 -0.71
N PRO A 312 20.34 -6.78 -0.59
CA PRO A 312 21.31 -5.75 -0.20
C PRO A 312 21.44 -4.61 -1.22
N PHE A 313 21.37 -4.90 -2.52
CA PHE A 313 21.33 -3.89 -3.57
C PHE A 313 20.00 -3.11 -3.57
N GLY A 314 18.88 -3.77 -3.29
CA GLY A 314 17.60 -3.11 -3.02
C GLY A 314 17.68 -2.14 -1.83
N THR A 315 18.43 -2.46 -0.78
CA THR A 315 18.66 -1.54 0.34
C THR A 315 19.60 -0.38 0.05
N SER A 316 20.38 -0.41 -1.04
CA SER A 316 21.14 0.75 -1.54
C SER A 316 20.39 1.59 -2.58
N LEU A 317 19.18 1.20 -2.99
CA LEU A 317 18.32 1.99 -3.90
C LEU A 317 17.22 2.78 -3.16
N THR A 318 17.07 2.55 -1.85
CA THR A 318 16.18 3.31 -0.97
C THR A 318 16.86 3.53 0.37
N HIS A 319 17.33 4.75 0.62
CA HIS A 319 17.93 5.11 1.91
C HIS A 319 16.85 5.63 2.87
N LEU A 320 16.89 5.15 4.11
CA LEU A 320 16.01 5.59 5.19
C LEU A 320 16.69 6.72 5.98
N ALA A 321 15.93 7.72 6.42
CA ALA A 321 16.43 8.77 7.32
C ALA A 321 17.04 8.16 8.60
N LYS A 322 18.36 8.30 8.72
CA LYS A 322 19.14 8.02 9.93
C LYS A 322 19.51 9.37 10.57
N LEU A 323 19.50 9.45 11.90
CA LEU A 323 20.12 10.60 12.57
C LEU A 323 21.62 10.66 12.19
N PRO A 324 22.20 11.87 12.03
CA PRO A 324 23.62 12.01 11.79
C PRO A 324 24.42 11.47 12.98
N GLU A 325 25.67 11.07 12.72
CA GLU A 325 26.50 10.42 13.73
C GLU A 325 26.86 11.41 14.84
N GLY A 326 26.70 10.99 16.10
CA GLY A 326 26.83 11.87 17.27
C GLY A 326 25.58 12.67 17.65
N ALA A 327 24.48 12.62 16.88
CA ALA A 327 23.22 13.24 17.30
C ALA A 327 22.48 12.37 18.33
N GLU A 328 22.42 12.85 19.57
CA GLU A 328 21.60 12.27 20.63
C GLU A 328 20.13 12.68 20.46
N ARG A 329 19.20 11.76 20.76
CA ARG A 329 17.79 12.10 20.87
C ARG A 329 17.55 12.75 22.21
N ALA A 330 17.01 13.97 22.22
CA ALA A 330 16.54 14.60 23.45
C ALA A 330 15.49 13.69 24.11
N LEU A 331 15.84 13.11 25.26
CA LEU A 331 14.95 12.25 26.06
C LEU A 331 13.88 13.04 26.83
N SER A 332 14.00 14.37 26.85
CA SER A 332 13.00 15.29 27.39
C SER A 332 12.13 15.80 26.24
N ASP A 333 11.01 15.12 26.01
CA ASP A 333 9.92 15.59 25.16
C ASP A 333 8.80 16.17 26.08
N PRO A 334 8.57 17.50 26.08
CA PRO A 334 7.53 18.13 26.90
C PRO A 334 6.10 17.67 26.59
N TYR A 335 5.88 17.08 25.40
CA TYR A 335 4.58 16.63 24.91
C TYR A 335 4.48 15.10 24.80
N ALA A 336 5.45 14.35 25.32
CA ALA A 336 5.41 12.89 25.30
C ALA A 336 4.14 12.38 25.98
N GLU A 337 3.32 11.65 25.22
CA GLU A 337 2.18 10.93 25.79
C GLU A 337 2.66 10.02 26.91
N LYS A 338 2.15 10.24 28.12
CA LYS A 338 2.44 9.40 29.28
C LYS A 338 1.90 8.00 28.99
N GLN A 339 2.78 7.09 28.55
CA GLN A 339 2.40 5.73 28.24
C GLN A 339 1.66 5.13 29.45
N PRO A 340 0.43 4.61 29.28
CA PRO A 340 -0.27 3.96 30.38
C PRO A 340 0.62 2.81 30.89
N PRO A 341 0.67 2.57 32.21
CA PRO A 341 1.55 1.55 32.78
C PRO A 341 1.00 0.14 32.50
N TRP A 342 1.01 -0.27 31.24
CA TRP A 342 0.48 -1.55 30.75
C TRP A 342 1.16 -2.75 31.41
N LYS A 343 2.45 -2.61 31.78
CA LYS A 343 3.18 -3.57 32.62
C LYS A 343 2.58 -3.71 34.03
N LEU A 344 2.14 -2.60 34.64
CA LEU A 344 1.42 -2.60 35.92
C LEU A 344 0.05 -3.27 35.76
N TYR A 345 -0.72 -2.93 34.71
CA TYR A 345 -2.01 -3.57 34.45
C TYR A 345 -1.89 -5.08 34.18
N LEU A 346 -0.85 -5.51 33.45
CA LEU A 346 -0.53 -6.93 33.26
C LEU A 346 -0.14 -7.62 34.57
N ALA A 347 0.72 -7.00 35.39
CA ALA A 347 1.09 -7.54 36.69
C ALA A 347 -0.11 -7.65 37.64
N LEU A 348 -0.97 -6.62 37.68
CA LEU A 348 -2.20 -6.61 38.47
C LEU A 348 -3.18 -7.69 37.99
N GLY A 349 -3.33 -7.85 36.66
CA GLY A 349 -4.13 -8.92 36.06
C GLY A 349 -3.60 -10.31 36.42
N PHE A 350 -2.27 -10.50 36.45
CA PHE A 350 -1.64 -11.76 36.87
C PHE A 350 -1.87 -12.04 38.36
N ILE A 351 -1.80 -11.01 39.22
CA ILE A 351 -2.09 -11.11 40.66
C ILE A 351 -3.55 -11.48 40.88
N VAL A 352 -4.50 -10.81 40.20
CA VAL A 352 -5.93 -11.11 40.29
C VAL A 352 -6.24 -12.52 39.78
N ALA A 353 -5.66 -12.94 38.65
CA ALA A 353 -5.79 -14.31 38.15
C ALA A 353 -5.22 -15.36 39.13
N GLY A 354 -4.07 -15.06 39.76
CA GLY A 354 -3.48 -15.91 40.80
C GLY A 354 -4.34 -16.01 42.06
N LEU A 355 -4.94 -14.90 42.51
CA LEU A 355 -5.87 -14.87 43.65
C LEU A 355 -7.17 -15.62 43.35
N ILE A 356 -7.72 -15.49 42.15
CA ILE A 356 -8.88 -16.27 41.69
C ILE A 356 -8.54 -17.76 41.64
N GLY A 357 -7.38 -18.13 41.09
CA GLY A 357 -6.90 -19.52 41.10
C GLY A 357 -6.74 -20.09 42.51
N LEU A 358 -6.12 -19.34 43.42
CA LEU A 358 -6.02 -19.71 44.85
C LEU A 358 -7.38 -19.84 45.52
N TRP A 359 -8.36 -19.00 45.18
CA TRP A 359 -9.71 -19.07 45.72
C TRP A 359 -10.47 -20.32 45.23
N PHE A 360 -10.35 -20.68 43.95
CA PHE A 360 -10.93 -21.92 43.43
C PHE A 360 -10.25 -23.18 43.99
N VAL A 361 -8.92 -23.19 44.13
CA VAL A 361 -8.17 -24.32 44.72
C VAL A 361 -8.45 -24.46 46.22
N GLY A 362 -8.43 -23.36 46.97
CA GLY A 362 -8.75 -23.35 48.40
C GLY A 362 -10.22 -23.69 48.69
N GLY A 363 -11.14 -23.22 47.85
CA GLY A 363 -12.56 -23.61 47.89
C GLY A 363 -12.77 -25.10 47.64
N ALA A 364 -12.02 -25.69 46.69
CA ALA A 364 -12.05 -27.14 46.45
C ALA A 364 -11.47 -27.93 47.64
N GLN A 365 -10.41 -27.45 48.30
CA GLN A 365 -9.86 -28.09 49.51
C GLN A 365 -10.82 -28.01 50.71
N LEU A 366 -11.51 -26.88 50.90
CA LEU A 366 -12.55 -26.73 51.94
C LEU A 366 -13.76 -27.64 51.68
N ALA A 367 -14.23 -27.74 50.44
CA ALA A 367 -15.30 -28.66 50.06
C ALA A 367 -14.91 -30.13 50.28
N HIS A 368 -13.66 -30.50 49.96
CA HIS A 368 -13.15 -31.86 50.17
C HIS A 368 -12.98 -32.21 51.66
N HIS A 369 -12.78 -31.22 52.54
CA HIS A 369 -12.76 -31.44 54.00
C HIS A 369 -14.17 -31.55 54.60
N PHE A 370 -15.14 -30.80 54.06
CA PHE A 370 -16.55 -30.86 54.51
C PHE A 370 -17.28 -32.16 54.13
N PHE A 371 -16.88 -32.82 53.03
CA PHE A 371 -17.45 -34.11 52.59
C PHE A 371 -16.77 -35.34 53.23
N LYS A 372 -15.93 -35.14 54.25
CA LYS A 372 -15.17 -36.19 54.94
C LYS A 372 -15.48 -36.29 56.44
N ILE A 373 -16.53 -35.60 56.87
CA ILE A 373 -17.21 -35.67 58.17
C ILE A 373 -18.61 -36.23 57.89
#